data_AF-A0A2G5E5S1-F1
#
_entry.id   AF-A0A2G5E5S1-F1
#
_cell.length_a   1.000
_cell.length_b   1.000
_cell.length_c   1.000
_cell.angle_alpha   90.00
_cell.angle_beta   90.00
_cell.angle_gamma   90.00
#
_symmetry.space_group_name_H-M   'P 1'
#
loop_
_entity.id
_entity.type
_entity.pdbx_description
1 polymer ?
#
loop_
_entity_poly.entity_id
_entity_poly.type
_entity_poly.pdbx_seq_one_letter_code
_entity_poly.pdbx_strand_id
1 'polypeptide(L)'
;MRHLYGSKHFKRVRRGSFYSNAMFYHQLEESHEQLYSYQWQHAAFSKLTKMSDVLQNVDFIDGKLVKVDDGSAIIDEGMVKRLYKFKSLCRTFLGSPSIQQGLKERAVASIGSIPKGCFSKPNEREPMTLNTLTKVCNFLDVSAQQRKSVRFTICPQVSEHRIWTETLEEILNGLKSEVELLNLGSFSREARMSEQIISSCLKFLADTSISFDPEATSWMRITPAKKVYSSPSRTWGHILEMFIDLTKCLESEKSLLYHFSKIEVMKEGLYQIKDVLVDKDIGYKEALHQESLVQKKLSKTLGHSSQCLFTLLQYYLYGSVRDLEVEISGGVCKGTNKDAFCLYIGKVLTSDAEKAVWLGVKQLDRALGLFKFIWDSAGMKGTLELQGHLWYVGTENKTLTYRGHNFFLHGISL
;
A
#
# COMPACT_ATOMS: atom_id res chain seq x y z
N MET A 1 11.40 -24.05 72.02
CA MET A 1 11.13 -25.21 71.14
C MET A 1 10.31 -24.70 69.97
N ARG A 2 10.86 -24.59 68.74
CA ARG A 2 10.85 -25.64 67.68
C ARG A 2 9.40 -26.06 67.35
N HIS A 3 8.81 -25.92 66.15
CA HIS A 3 9.25 -25.87 64.74
C HIS A 3 8.21 -25.06 63.93
N LEU A 4 8.60 -24.13 63.04
CA LEU A 4 8.78 -24.30 61.58
C LEU A 4 7.60 -24.97 60.84
N TYR A 5 6.86 -24.20 60.04
CA TYR A 5 6.74 -24.45 58.59
C TYR A 5 6.28 -23.17 57.87
N GLY A 6 7.19 -22.62 57.06
CA GLY A 6 6.93 -21.45 56.22
C GLY A 6 6.12 -21.83 54.98
N SER A 7 5.13 -21.01 54.65
CA SER A 7 4.43 -21.07 53.38
C SER A 7 5.35 -20.51 52.30
N LYS A 8 5.99 -21.41 51.54
CA LYS A 8 6.78 -21.08 50.36
C LYS A 8 5.86 -20.41 49.33
N HIS A 9 6.11 -19.13 49.06
CA HIS A 9 5.70 -18.50 47.81
C HIS A 9 6.25 -19.32 46.65
N PHE A 10 5.39 -20.09 45.98
CA PHE A 10 5.70 -20.63 44.67
C PHE A 10 5.77 -19.47 43.69
N LYS A 11 7.00 -19.02 43.41
CA LYS A 11 7.34 -18.32 42.17
C LYS A 11 6.82 -19.18 41.02
N ARG A 12 5.66 -18.81 40.46
CA ARG A 12 5.26 -19.31 39.15
C ARG A 12 6.16 -18.59 38.15
N VAL A 13 7.30 -19.23 37.88
CA VAL A 13 8.10 -18.96 36.68
C VAL A 13 7.14 -19.15 35.51
N ARG A 14 6.60 -18.05 34.98
CA ARG A 14 6.01 -18.04 33.65
C ARG A 14 7.17 -18.34 32.72
N ARG A 15 7.36 -19.61 32.37
CA ARG A 15 8.08 -19.98 31.15
C ARG A 15 7.34 -19.24 30.03
N GLY A 16 7.98 -18.19 29.54
CA GLY A 16 7.56 -17.49 28.33
C GLY A 16 7.53 -18.52 27.23
N SER A 17 6.32 -18.95 26.91
CA SER A 17 6.04 -19.80 25.78
C SER A 17 6.12 -18.92 24.54
N PHE A 18 7.34 -18.61 24.12
CA PHE A 18 7.62 -18.12 22.78
C PHE A 18 7.28 -19.24 21.79
N TYR A 19 6.00 -19.37 21.44
CA TYR A 19 5.64 -20.06 20.21
C TYR A 19 5.91 -19.09 19.05
N SER A 20 7.19 -19.03 18.67
CA SER A 20 7.60 -18.69 17.32
C SER A 20 7.02 -19.76 16.40
N ASN A 21 5.80 -19.55 15.92
CA ASN A 21 5.26 -20.24 14.75
C ASN A 21 5.29 -19.28 13.56
N ALA A 22 6.47 -18.73 13.30
CA ALA A 22 6.88 -18.46 11.93
C ALA A 22 7.18 -19.83 11.29
N MET A 23 6.14 -20.53 10.84
CA MET A 23 6.34 -21.61 9.87
C MET A 23 6.75 -20.94 8.56
N PHE A 24 8.05 -20.68 8.46
CA PHE A 24 8.71 -20.45 7.20
C PHE A 24 8.47 -21.68 6.33
N TYR A 25 7.63 -21.56 5.31
CA TYR A 25 7.72 -22.39 4.10
C TYR A 25 8.84 -21.85 3.17
N HIS A 26 9.92 -21.33 3.76
CA HIS A 26 11.16 -20.97 3.08
C HIS A 26 12.30 -21.73 3.73
N GLN A 27 12.31 -23.04 3.52
CA GLN A 27 13.51 -23.87 3.54
C GLN A 27 13.22 -25.16 2.77
N LEU A 28 13.04 -24.99 1.47
CA LEU A 28 13.60 -25.93 0.52
C LEU A 28 14.76 -25.18 -0.12
N GLU A 29 15.93 -25.34 0.49
CA GLU A 29 17.19 -25.06 -0.17
C GLU A 29 17.17 -25.78 -1.53
N GLU A 30 17.49 -25.01 -2.56
CA GLU A 30 18.09 -25.46 -3.82
C GLU A 30 17.74 -26.88 -4.26
N SER A 31 16.57 -27.05 -4.86
CA SER A 31 16.40 -28.12 -5.85
C SER A 31 15.43 -27.68 -6.95
N HIS A 32 15.98 -27.75 -8.15
CA HIS A 32 15.35 -27.59 -9.44
C HIS A 32 13.98 -28.28 -9.52
N GLU A 33 13.02 -27.62 -10.20
CA GLU A 33 11.75 -28.20 -10.68
C GLU A 33 11.10 -29.22 -9.72
N GLN A 34 10.46 -28.75 -8.66
CA GLN A 34 9.53 -29.60 -7.91
C GLN A 34 8.36 -29.99 -8.82
N LEU A 35 8.47 -31.17 -9.44
CA LEU A 35 7.35 -31.83 -10.10
C LEU A 35 6.29 -32.13 -9.03
N TYR A 36 5.28 -31.28 -8.93
CA TYR A 36 4.16 -31.47 -8.02
C TYR A 36 3.45 -32.79 -8.35
N SER A 37 3.52 -33.75 -7.43
CA SER A 37 2.86 -35.04 -7.62
C SER A 37 1.34 -34.85 -7.78
N TYR A 38 0.71 -35.73 -8.56
CA TYR A 38 -0.74 -35.72 -8.75
C TYR A 38 -1.50 -35.76 -7.40
N GLN A 39 -0.99 -36.55 -6.45
CA GLN A 39 -1.54 -36.61 -5.08
C GLN A 39 -1.49 -35.27 -4.35
N TRP A 40 -0.38 -34.53 -4.47
CA TRP A 40 -0.27 -33.20 -3.89
C TRP A 40 -1.27 -32.24 -4.52
N GLN A 41 -1.43 -32.26 -5.85
CA GLN A 41 -2.36 -31.38 -6.54
C GLN A 41 -3.80 -31.63 -6.09
N HIS A 42 -4.24 -32.88 -6.01
CA HIS A 42 -5.57 -33.23 -5.47
C HIS A 42 -5.78 -32.77 -4.03
N ALA A 43 -4.80 -32.99 -3.16
CA ALA A 43 -4.87 -32.56 -1.76
C ALA A 43 -4.92 -31.02 -1.63
N ALA A 44 -4.07 -30.31 -2.39
CA ALA A 44 -4.03 -28.86 -2.43
C ALA A 44 -5.33 -28.27 -2.94
N PHE A 45 -5.87 -28.79 -4.04
CA PHE A 45 -7.13 -28.34 -4.62
C PHE A 45 -8.33 -28.57 -3.69
N SER A 46 -8.41 -29.74 -3.04
CA SER A 46 -9.45 -30.01 -2.05
C SER A 46 -9.40 -29.02 -0.89
N LYS A 47 -8.18 -28.66 -0.44
CA LYS A 47 -7.98 -27.66 0.60
C LYS A 47 -8.35 -26.25 0.12
N LEU A 48 -8.00 -25.87 -1.11
CA LEU A 48 -8.37 -24.59 -1.70
C LEU A 48 -9.89 -24.43 -1.80
N THR A 49 -10.59 -25.47 -2.26
CA THR A 49 -12.05 -25.48 -2.35
C THR A 49 -12.69 -25.21 -0.99
N LYS A 50 -12.31 -25.99 0.03
CA LYS A 50 -12.81 -25.81 1.42
C LYS A 50 -12.50 -24.43 1.99
N MET A 51 -11.35 -23.85 1.65
CA MET A 51 -10.98 -22.52 2.12
C MET A 51 -11.75 -21.42 1.39
N SER A 52 -12.01 -21.60 0.09
CA SER A 52 -12.79 -20.66 -0.73
C SER A 52 -14.21 -20.50 -0.17
N ASP A 53 -14.87 -21.61 0.17
CA ASP A 53 -16.22 -21.60 0.75
C ASP A 53 -16.32 -20.77 2.03
N VAL A 54 -15.28 -20.84 2.88
CA VAL A 54 -15.22 -20.10 4.15
C VAL A 54 -14.88 -18.62 3.94
N LEU A 55 -14.16 -18.29 2.86
CA LEU A 55 -13.62 -16.94 2.60
C LEU A 55 -14.42 -16.15 1.56
N GLN A 56 -15.52 -16.69 1.02
CA GLN A 56 -16.26 -16.15 -0.12
C GLN A 56 -16.68 -14.67 -0.02
N ASN A 57 -16.88 -14.15 1.20
CA ASN A 57 -17.38 -12.79 1.45
C ASN A 57 -16.30 -11.81 1.90
N VAL A 58 -15.03 -12.22 1.94
CA VAL A 58 -13.92 -11.38 2.41
C VAL A 58 -12.77 -11.41 1.42
N ASP A 59 -12.06 -10.30 1.27
CA ASP A 59 -10.83 -10.25 0.47
C ASP A 59 -9.83 -9.22 1.04
N PHE A 60 -8.59 -9.26 0.56
CA PHE A 60 -7.61 -8.21 0.79
C PHE A 60 -7.69 -7.14 -0.29
N ILE A 61 -7.77 -5.88 0.13
CA ILE A 61 -7.61 -4.70 -0.74
C ILE A 61 -6.58 -3.78 -0.07
N ASP A 62 -5.42 -3.64 -0.73
CA ASP A 62 -4.29 -2.81 -0.30
C ASP A 62 -3.93 -3.00 1.18
N GLY A 63 -3.69 -4.24 1.59
CA GLY A 63 -3.31 -4.61 2.95
C GLY A 63 -4.45 -4.69 3.97
N LYS A 64 -5.68 -4.30 3.61
CA LYS A 64 -6.84 -4.38 4.52
C LYS A 64 -7.75 -5.56 4.18
N LEU A 65 -8.17 -6.29 5.21
CA LEU A 65 -9.24 -7.26 5.10
C LEU A 65 -10.56 -6.50 4.97
N VAL A 66 -11.31 -6.77 3.91
CA VAL A 66 -12.59 -6.11 3.63
C VAL A 66 -13.69 -7.12 3.35
N LYS A 67 -14.94 -6.75 3.63
CA LYS A 67 -16.10 -7.48 3.12
C LYS A 67 -16.32 -7.15 1.64
N VAL A 68 -16.59 -8.16 0.84
CA VAL A 68 -16.83 -8.01 -0.61
C VAL A 68 -18.11 -7.21 -0.90
N ASP A 69 -19.13 -7.34 -0.05
CA ASP A 69 -20.46 -6.78 -0.33
C ASP A 69 -20.51 -5.25 -0.26
N ASP A 70 -19.87 -4.67 0.76
CA ASP A 70 -19.95 -3.25 1.09
C ASP A 70 -18.57 -2.57 1.18
N GLY A 71 -17.47 -3.32 1.06
CA GLY A 71 -16.11 -2.80 1.17
C GLY A 71 -15.68 -2.40 2.60
N SER A 72 -16.48 -2.73 3.61
CA SER A 72 -16.18 -2.41 5.01
C SER A 72 -14.93 -3.14 5.51
N ALA A 73 -14.09 -2.43 6.28
CA ALA A 73 -12.88 -3.00 6.86
C ALA A 73 -13.21 -3.96 8.01
N ILE A 74 -12.48 -5.07 8.09
CA ILE A 74 -12.60 -6.08 9.14
C ILE A 74 -11.27 -6.14 9.89
N ILE A 75 -11.34 -6.13 11.22
CA ILE A 75 -10.19 -6.35 12.09
C ILE A 75 -10.34 -7.75 12.70
N ASP A 76 -9.77 -8.76 12.04
CA ASP A 76 -9.74 -10.14 12.53
C ASP A 76 -8.43 -10.81 12.12
N GLU A 77 -7.51 -10.95 13.08
CA GLU A 77 -6.18 -11.53 12.87
C GLU A 77 -6.26 -13.01 12.43
N GLY A 78 -7.27 -13.75 12.91
CA GLY A 78 -7.51 -15.14 12.53
C GLY A 78 -7.90 -15.26 11.07
N MET A 79 -8.78 -14.37 10.59
CA MET A 79 -9.20 -14.32 9.20
C MET A 79 -8.08 -13.86 8.28
N VAL A 80 -7.32 -12.84 8.69
CA VAL A 80 -6.10 -12.39 8.00
C VAL A 80 -5.15 -13.57 7.78
N LYS A 81 -4.85 -14.36 8.83
CA LYS A 81 -3.97 -15.54 8.72
C LYS A 81 -4.52 -16.62 7.79
N ARG A 82 -5.85 -16.86 7.79
CA ARG A 82 -6.47 -17.84 6.89
C ARG A 82 -6.40 -17.38 5.43
N LEU A 83 -6.67 -16.10 5.19
CA LEU A 83 -6.62 -15.53 3.84
C LEU A 83 -5.18 -15.54 3.29
N TYR A 84 -4.18 -15.18 4.09
CA TYR A 84 -2.77 -15.33 3.70
C TYR A 84 -2.41 -16.77 3.32
N LYS A 85 -2.85 -17.76 4.12
CA LYS A 85 -2.64 -19.18 3.81
C LYS A 85 -3.33 -19.59 2.51
N PHE A 86 -4.55 -19.13 2.27
CA PHE A 86 -5.30 -19.39 1.05
C PHE A 86 -4.55 -18.85 -0.17
N LYS A 87 -4.20 -17.56 -0.15
CA LYS A 87 -3.51 -16.91 -1.27
C LYS A 87 -2.13 -17.51 -1.53
N SER A 88 -1.40 -17.86 -0.48
CA SER A 88 -0.11 -18.56 -0.58
C SER A 88 -0.27 -19.92 -1.28
N LEU A 89 -1.25 -20.73 -0.84
CA LEU A 89 -1.54 -22.03 -1.46
C LEU A 89 -1.97 -21.88 -2.93
N CYS A 90 -2.80 -20.88 -3.25
CA CYS A 90 -3.16 -20.57 -4.64
C CYS A 90 -1.92 -20.30 -5.48
N ARG A 91 -1.00 -19.44 -5.02
CA ARG A 91 0.23 -19.10 -5.77
C ARG A 91 1.12 -20.30 -6.02
N THR A 92 1.24 -21.21 -5.05
CA THR A 92 1.94 -22.49 -5.28
C THR A 92 1.20 -23.34 -6.31
N PHE A 93 -0.12 -23.45 -6.20
CA PHE A 93 -0.95 -24.24 -7.12
C PHE A 93 -0.94 -23.72 -8.56
N LEU A 94 -0.83 -22.40 -8.75
CA LEU A 94 -0.68 -21.78 -10.08
C LEU A 94 0.59 -22.25 -10.80
N GLY A 95 1.63 -22.65 -10.06
CA GLY A 95 2.84 -23.24 -10.63
C GLY A 95 2.70 -24.71 -11.05
N SER A 96 1.56 -25.35 -10.80
CA SER A 96 1.36 -26.77 -11.15
C SER A 96 1.34 -26.99 -12.67
N PRO A 97 1.83 -28.15 -13.15
CA PRO A 97 1.81 -28.51 -14.58
C PRO A 97 0.43 -28.35 -15.23
N SER A 98 -0.64 -28.74 -14.54
CA SER A 98 -2.01 -28.70 -15.04
C SER A 98 -2.47 -27.26 -15.34
N ILE A 99 -2.22 -26.34 -14.41
CA ILE A 99 -2.56 -24.91 -14.60
C ILE A 99 -1.68 -24.28 -15.67
N GLN A 100 -0.38 -24.56 -15.66
CA GLN A 100 0.56 -24.03 -16.65
C GLN A 100 0.27 -24.53 -18.07
N GLN A 101 -0.19 -25.77 -18.22
CA GLN A 101 -0.63 -26.32 -19.49
C GLN A 101 -1.91 -25.63 -19.99
N GLY A 102 -2.90 -25.44 -19.12
CA GLY A 102 -4.12 -24.71 -19.45
C GLY A 102 -3.85 -23.25 -19.87
N LEU A 103 -2.88 -22.59 -19.23
CA LEU A 103 -2.42 -21.25 -19.64
C LEU A 103 -1.79 -21.25 -21.03
N LYS A 104 -0.94 -22.24 -21.34
CA LYS A 104 -0.29 -22.37 -22.66
C LYS A 104 -1.31 -22.58 -23.77
N GLU A 105 -2.30 -23.44 -23.57
CA GLU A 105 -3.36 -23.70 -24.56
C GLU A 105 -4.19 -22.45 -24.85
N ARG A 106 -4.51 -21.68 -23.81
CA ARG A 106 -5.26 -20.42 -23.97
C ARG A 106 -4.45 -19.31 -24.63
N ALA A 107 -3.15 -19.24 -24.36
CA ALA A 107 -2.25 -18.31 -25.05
C ALA A 107 -2.19 -18.57 -26.57
N VAL A 108 -2.55 -19.77 -27.02
CA VAL A 108 -2.67 -20.12 -28.45
C VAL A 108 -4.07 -19.78 -29.00
N ALA A 109 -5.11 -19.84 -28.16
CA ALA A 109 -6.50 -19.67 -28.57
C ALA A 109 -7.05 -18.22 -28.49
N SER A 110 -6.48 -17.33 -27.67
CA SER A 110 -7.03 -15.99 -27.44
C SER A 110 -6.54 -14.94 -28.44
N ILE A 111 -7.47 -14.10 -28.92
CA ILE A 111 -7.20 -12.95 -29.81
C ILE A 111 -6.51 -11.78 -29.05
N GLY A 112 -6.50 -11.82 -27.71
CA GLY A 112 -5.62 -10.99 -26.86
C GLY A 112 -4.55 -11.88 -26.24
N SER A 113 -3.30 -11.77 -26.71
CA SER A 113 -2.22 -12.72 -26.42
C SER A 113 -1.82 -12.73 -24.94
N ILE A 114 -2.31 -13.71 -24.18
CA ILE A 114 -1.71 -14.06 -22.89
C ILE A 114 -0.25 -14.45 -23.17
N PRO A 115 0.75 -13.84 -22.51
CA PRO A 115 2.14 -14.17 -22.78
C PRO A 115 2.45 -15.65 -22.56
N LYS A 116 3.13 -16.28 -23.52
CA LYS A 116 3.55 -17.68 -23.38
C LYS A 116 4.45 -17.86 -22.16
N GLY A 117 4.03 -18.70 -21.21
CA GLY A 117 4.79 -18.96 -19.99
C GLY A 117 4.63 -17.90 -18.90
N CYS A 118 3.58 -17.06 -18.94
CA CYS A 118 3.28 -16.15 -17.84
C CYS A 118 3.07 -16.90 -16.52
N PHE A 119 3.61 -16.36 -15.42
CA PHE A 119 3.51 -16.94 -14.08
C PHE A 119 4.12 -18.34 -13.95
N SER A 120 5.02 -18.73 -14.85
CA SER A 120 5.66 -20.05 -14.83
C SER A 120 6.82 -20.11 -13.84
N LYS A 121 7.47 -18.98 -13.56
CA LYS A 121 8.57 -18.91 -12.60
C LYS A 121 8.06 -18.64 -11.18
N PRO A 122 8.70 -19.19 -10.14
CA PRO A 122 8.33 -18.93 -8.76
C PRO A 122 8.32 -17.43 -8.40
N ASN A 123 9.31 -16.67 -8.85
CA ASN A 123 9.40 -15.22 -8.57
C ASN A 123 8.26 -14.39 -9.18
N GLU A 124 7.68 -14.82 -10.30
CA GLU A 124 6.49 -14.22 -10.93
C GLU A 124 5.21 -14.48 -10.12
N ARG A 125 5.24 -15.42 -9.18
CA ARG A 125 4.10 -15.79 -8.33
C ARG A 125 4.24 -15.33 -6.89
N GLU A 126 5.33 -14.63 -6.55
CA GLU A 126 5.49 -14.06 -5.21
C GLU A 126 4.69 -12.75 -5.08
N PRO A 127 4.16 -12.46 -3.88
CA PRO A 127 3.49 -11.19 -3.64
C PRO A 127 4.52 -10.05 -3.55
N MET A 128 4.08 -8.85 -3.90
CA MET A 128 4.89 -7.65 -3.90
C MET A 128 4.08 -6.46 -3.39
N THR A 129 4.58 -5.81 -2.34
CA THR A 129 4.06 -4.52 -1.86
C THR A 129 4.83 -3.38 -2.51
N LEU A 130 4.14 -2.53 -3.25
CA LEU A 130 4.69 -1.34 -3.88
C LEU A 130 4.64 -0.19 -2.87
N ASN A 131 5.80 0.13 -2.28
CA ASN A 131 5.94 1.18 -1.27
C ASN A 131 7.15 2.11 -1.48
N THR A 132 7.90 1.92 -2.58
CA THR A 132 9.02 2.79 -2.97
C THR A 132 9.16 2.82 -4.49
N LEU A 133 9.70 3.91 -5.04
CA LEU A 133 10.04 3.98 -6.46
C LEU A 133 11.12 2.96 -6.83
N THR A 134 12.04 2.67 -5.90
CA THR A 134 13.08 1.64 -6.12
C THR A 134 12.48 0.29 -6.48
N LYS A 135 11.45 -0.18 -5.78
CA LYS A 135 10.80 -1.46 -6.09
C LYS A 135 10.20 -1.47 -7.49
N VAL A 136 9.44 -0.43 -7.83
CA VAL A 136 8.80 -0.30 -9.15
C VAL A 136 9.84 -0.23 -10.27
N CYS A 137 10.88 0.58 -10.09
CA CYS A 137 11.98 0.74 -11.05
C CYS A 137 12.80 -0.55 -11.20
N ASN A 138 13.02 -1.30 -10.12
CA ASN A 138 13.71 -2.59 -10.18
C ASN A 138 12.85 -3.62 -10.96
N PHE A 139 11.55 -3.64 -10.73
CA PHE A 139 10.64 -4.56 -11.42
C PHE A 139 10.57 -4.28 -12.94
N LEU A 140 10.61 -3.01 -13.34
CA LEU A 140 10.61 -2.59 -14.75
C LEU A 140 12.01 -2.56 -15.40
N ASP A 141 13.04 -3.02 -14.70
CA ASP A 141 14.45 -2.95 -15.14
C ASP A 141 14.91 -1.54 -15.57
N VAL A 142 14.41 -0.50 -14.89
CA VAL A 142 14.75 0.91 -15.17
C VAL A 142 16.19 1.18 -14.75
N SER A 143 17.00 1.64 -15.70
CA SER A 143 18.42 1.96 -15.49
C SER A 143 18.64 3.13 -14.54
N ALA A 144 19.86 3.27 -14.01
CA ALA A 144 20.23 4.37 -13.12
C ALA A 144 20.07 5.76 -13.78
N GLN A 145 20.29 5.87 -15.08
CA GLN A 145 20.08 7.13 -15.81
C GLN A 145 18.59 7.45 -15.94
N GLN A 146 17.76 6.47 -16.27
CA GLN A 146 16.32 6.66 -16.40
C GLN A 146 15.65 6.94 -15.05
N ARG A 147 16.15 6.36 -13.95
CA ARG A 147 15.74 6.71 -12.58
C ARG A 147 15.91 8.21 -12.29
N LYS A 148 16.97 8.84 -12.80
CA LYS A 148 17.12 10.30 -12.69
C LYS A 148 15.98 11.01 -13.41
N SER A 149 15.65 10.60 -14.64
CA SER A 149 14.52 11.15 -15.41
C SER A 149 13.17 10.98 -14.70
N VAL A 150 12.91 9.79 -14.13
CA VAL A 150 11.73 9.51 -13.30
C VAL A 150 11.67 10.51 -12.14
N ARG A 151 12.78 10.69 -11.43
CA ARG A 151 12.86 11.63 -10.30
C ARG A 151 12.58 13.07 -10.74
N PHE A 152 13.22 13.53 -11.81
CA PHE A 152 13.06 14.89 -12.30
C PHE A 152 11.62 15.18 -12.76
N THR A 153 10.93 14.17 -13.27
CA THR A 153 9.53 14.29 -13.71
C THR A 153 8.57 14.28 -12.53
N ILE A 154 8.75 13.34 -11.59
CA ILE A 154 7.77 13.08 -10.53
C ILE A 154 7.93 14.01 -9.33
N CYS A 155 9.16 14.20 -8.83
CA CYS A 155 9.39 14.88 -7.55
C CYS A 155 8.79 16.28 -7.49
N PRO A 156 8.93 17.16 -8.50
CA PRO A 156 8.33 18.49 -8.45
C PRO A 156 6.81 18.45 -8.29
N GLN A 157 6.12 17.55 -8.99
CA GLN A 157 4.65 17.44 -8.98
C GLN A 157 4.14 16.91 -7.63
N VAL A 158 4.75 15.83 -7.12
CA VAL A 158 4.26 15.18 -5.89
C VAL A 158 4.68 15.91 -4.62
N SER A 159 5.64 16.84 -4.69
CA SER A 159 6.10 17.65 -3.55
C SER A 159 5.47 19.04 -3.49
N GLU A 160 4.48 19.32 -4.33
CA GLU A 160 3.69 20.54 -4.22
C GLU A 160 3.07 20.67 -2.83
N HIS A 161 3.02 21.89 -2.31
CA HIS A 161 2.51 22.18 -0.96
C HIS A 161 1.09 21.63 -0.74
N ARG A 162 0.24 21.71 -1.77
CA ARG A 162 -1.11 21.16 -1.76
C ARG A 162 -1.11 19.64 -1.58
N ILE A 163 -0.38 18.91 -2.42
CA ILE A 163 -0.27 17.45 -2.35
C ILE A 163 0.29 17.01 -0.99
N TRP A 164 1.30 17.72 -0.48
CA TRP A 164 1.87 17.49 0.84
C TRP A 164 0.82 17.61 1.95
N THR A 165 0.10 18.74 1.99
CA THR A 165 -0.91 19.03 3.01
C THR A 165 -2.08 18.04 2.95
N GLU A 166 -2.64 17.84 1.75
CA GLU A 166 -3.77 16.93 1.54
C GLU A 166 -3.41 15.46 1.85
N THR A 167 -2.16 15.04 1.58
CA THR A 167 -1.66 13.71 1.99
C THR A 167 -1.64 13.55 3.50
N LEU A 168 -1.18 14.56 4.24
CA LEU A 168 -1.18 14.51 5.71
C LEU A 168 -2.62 14.48 6.27
N GLU A 169 -3.54 15.22 5.67
CA GLU A 169 -4.97 15.19 6.03
C GLU A 169 -5.57 13.81 5.82
N GLU A 170 -5.33 13.18 4.66
CA GLU A 170 -5.81 11.82 4.38
C GLU A 170 -5.27 10.80 5.40
N ILE A 171 -3.99 10.89 5.76
CA ILE A 171 -3.38 10.02 6.77
C ILE A 171 -4.03 10.24 8.14
N LEU A 172 -4.20 11.49 8.56
CA LEU A 172 -4.74 11.84 9.87
C LEU A 172 -6.22 11.47 10.00
N ASN A 173 -7.03 11.69 8.94
CA ASN A 173 -8.44 11.29 8.91
C ASN A 173 -8.59 9.75 8.93
N GLY A 174 -7.75 9.05 8.18
CA GLY A 174 -7.69 7.60 8.21
C GLY A 174 -7.30 7.06 9.59
N LEU A 175 -6.29 7.66 10.23
CA LEU A 175 -5.85 7.29 11.57
C LEU A 175 -6.91 7.60 12.62
N LYS A 176 -7.58 8.74 12.52
CA LYS A 176 -8.70 9.12 13.40
C LYS A 176 -9.77 8.02 13.40
N SER A 177 -10.19 7.59 12.20
CA SER A 177 -11.18 6.53 12.03
C SER A 177 -10.72 5.19 12.65
N GLU A 178 -9.44 4.85 12.51
CA GLU A 178 -8.88 3.62 13.11
C GLU A 178 -8.84 3.69 14.64
N VAL A 179 -8.44 4.83 15.21
CA VAL A 179 -8.42 5.05 16.68
C VAL A 179 -9.85 5.05 17.25
N GLU A 180 -10.82 5.65 16.56
CA GLU A 180 -12.23 5.62 16.96
C GLU A 180 -12.78 4.18 17.01
N LEU A 181 -12.40 3.33 16.04
CA LEU A 181 -12.76 1.90 16.03
C LEU A 181 -12.13 1.14 17.20
N LEU A 182 -10.87 1.43 17.56
CA LEU A 182 -10.23 0.81 18.73
C LEU A 182 -10.90 1.23 20.05
N ASN A 183 -11.31 2.50 20.15
CA ASN A 183 -11.96 3.05 21.34
C ASN A 183 -13.31 2.37 21.68
N LEU A 184 -14.00 1.80 20.69
CA LEU A 184 -15.24 1.04 20.91
C LEU A 184 -15.00 -0.26 21.71
N GLY A 185 -13.78 -0.80 21.70
CA GLY A 185 -13.41 -2.05 22.40
C GLY A 185 -12.79 -1.85 23.79
N SER A 186 -11.99 -0.79 23.99
CA SER A 186 -11.47 -0.41 25.30
C SER A 186 -11.02 1.06 25.32
N PHE A 187 -11.60 1.85 26.22
CA PHE A 187 -11.24 3.25 26.42
C PHE A 187 -9.90 3.38 27.16
N SER A 188 -8.79 3.46 26.43
CA SER A 188 -7.48 3.73 27.01
C SER A 188 -7.20 5.24 27.11
N ARG A 189 -6.33 5.64 28.04
CA ARG A 189 -5.89 7.04 28.17
C ARG A 189 -5.10 7.44 26.92
N GLU A 190 -4.31 6.51 26.41
CA GLU A 190 -3.43 6.62 25.26
C GLU A 190 -4.23 6.91 23.99
N ALA A 191 -5.38 6.26 23.81
CA ALA A 191 -6.24 6.49 22.65
C ALA A 191 -6.91 7.87 22.69
N ARG A 192 -7.36 8.35 23.87
CA ARG A 192 -7.88 9.73 24.02
C ARG A 192 -6.82 10.79 23.73
N MET A 193 -5.59 10.58 24.22
CA MET A 193 -4.47 11.48 23.93
C MET A 193 -4.17 11.50 22.43
N SER A 194 -4.16 10.33 21.79
CA SER A 194 -3.96 10.21 20.34
C SER A 194 -5.02 10.97 19.55
N GLU A 195 -6.29 10.85 19.92
CA GLU A 195 -7.40 11.57 19.28
C GLU A 195 -7.27 13.11 19.41
N GLN A 196 -6.83 13.59 20.58
CA GLN A 196 -6.57 15.02 20.81
C GLN A 196 -5.40 15.53 19.95
N ILE A 197 -4.32 14.75 19.85
CA ILE A 197 -3.16 15.09 19.02
C ILE A 197 -3.57 15.11 17.54
N ILE A 198 -4.29 14.09 17.06
CA ILE A 198 -4.80 14.02 15.67
C ILE A 198 -5.68 15.23 15.35
N SER A 199 -6.62 15.56 16.25
CA SER A 199 -7.50 16.73 16.08
C SER A 199 -6.72 18.05 16.04
N SER A 200 -5.64 18.15 16.83
CA SER A 200 -4.75 19.32 16.84
C SER A 200 -3.96 19.45 15.53
N CYS A 201 -3.45 18.34 14.99
CA CYS A 201 -2.81 18.31 13.67
C CYS A 201 -3.78 18.72 12.56
N LEU A 202 -4.99 18.14 12.52
CA LEU A 202 -6.01 18.49 11.52
C LEU A 202 -6.41 19.96 11.61
N LYS A 203 -6.59 20.48 12.84
CA LYS A 203 -6.83 21.91 13.04
C LYS A 203 -5.67 22.77 12.55
N PHE A 204 -4.43 22.36 12.80
CA PHE A 204 -3.26 23.07 12.28
C PHE A 204 -3.27 23.11 10.74
N LEU A 205 -3.59 22.02 10.04
CA LEU A 205 -3.65 21.99 8.57
C LEU A 205 -4.82 22.81 8.01
N ALA A 206 -6.00 22.75 8.64
CA ALA A 206 -7.12 23.61 8.27
C ALA A 206 -6.78 25.10 8.51
N ASP A 207 -6.12 25.38 9.63
CA ASP A 207 -5.60 26.71 9.97
C ASP A 207 -4.49 27.17 9.03
N THR A 208 -3.94 26.35 8.12
CA THR A 208 -2.92 26.77 7.14
C THR A 208 -3.50 26.88 5.73
N SER A 209 -4.61 26.18 5.44
CA SER A 209 -5.37 26.34 4.19
C SER A 209 -5.78 27.80 3.98
N ILE A 210 -5.37 28.38 2.85
CA ILE A 210 -5.72 29.75 2.50
C ILE A 210 -7.24 29.79 2.27
N SER A 211 -7.99 30.40 3.19
CA SER A 211 -9.38 30.72 2.92
C SER A 211 -9.41 31.73 1.78
N PHE A 212 -9.79 31.28 0.58
CA PHE A 212 -10.22 32.16 -0.48
C PHE A 212 -11.53 32.79 -0.02
N ASP A 213 -11.43 33.94 0.64
CA ASP A 213 -12.57 34.84 0.79
C ASP A 213 -12.78 35.55 -0.56
N PRO A 214 -13.87 35.26 -1.31
CA PRO A 214 -14.12 35.87 -2.61
C PRO A 214 -14.38 37.37 -2.55
N GLU A 215 -14.62 37.94 -1.35
CA GLU A 215 -14.75 39.38 -1.13
C GLU A 215 -13.39 40.05 -0.79
N ALA A 216 -12.34 39.27 -0.52
CA ALA A 216 -11.03 39.80 -0.13
C ALA A 216 -10.08 39.84 -1.33
N THR A 217 -9.81 41.04 -1.86
CA THR A 217 -8.72 41.30 -2.82
C THR A 217 -7.35 41.00 -2.18
N SER A 218 -6.92 39.74 -2.30
CA SER A 218 -5.76 39.13 -1.64
C SER A 218 -4.41 39.75 -1.99
N TRP A 219 -4.30 40.44 -3.12
CA TRP A 219 -3.08 41.15 -3.54
C TRP A 219 -2.86 42.47 -2.81
N MET A 220 -3.83 42.94 -2.00
CA MET A 220 -3.75 44.17 -1.21
C MET A 220 -3.58 43.94 0.31
N ARG A 221 -3.38 42.70 0.78
CA ARG A 221 -3.09 42.47 2.21
C ARG A 221 -1.70 43.05 2.56
N ILE A 222 -1.72 44.26 3.11
CA ILE A 222 -0.58 44.87 3.80
C ILE A 222 -0.23 43.95 4.97
N THR A 223 1.06 43.65 5.16
CA THR A 223 1.60 42.95 6.33
C THR A 223 0.90 43.48 7.59
N PRO A 224 0.31 42.62 8.45
CA PRO A 224 -0.38 43.09 9.64
C PRO A 224 0.54 44.04 10.42
N ALA A 225 0.08 45.25 10.71
CA ALA A 225 0.82 46.18 11.56
C ALA A 225 1.18 45.44 12.86
N LYS A 226 2.49 45.36 13.16
CA LYS A 226 3.10 44.60 14.27
C LYS A 226 2.11 44.39 15.41
N LYS A 227 1.47 43.22 15.48
CA LYS A 227 0.77 42.80 16.70
C LYS A 227 1.83 42.74 17.79
N VAL A 228 1.59 43.50 18.87
CA VAL A 228 2.48 43.67 20.03
C VAL A 228 2.73 42.35 20.79
N TYR A 229 2.06 41.27 20.39
CA TYR A 229 2.39 39.90 20.76
C TYR A 229 2.35 39.05 19.49
N SER A 230 3.46 38.94 18.77
CA SER A 230 3.58 37.94 17.70
C SER A 230 3.45 36.57 18.34
N SER A 231 2.40 35.83 18.00
CA SER A 231 2.35 34.39 18.29
C SER A 231 3.64 33.74 17.76
N PRO A 232 4.21 32.76 18.46
CA PRO A 232 5.42 32.09 17.97
C PRO A 232 5.16 31.60 16.54
N SER A 233 6.09 31.93 15.64
CA SER A 233 5.98 31.64 14.22
C SER A 233 5.66 30.16 14.03
N ARG A 234 4.54 29.86 13.37
CA ARG A 234 4.14 28.47 13.11
C ARG A 234 5.06 27.86 12.05
N THR A 235 5.72 26.76 12.38
CA THR A 235 6.55 25.99 11.45
C THR A 235 6.02 24.56 11.32
N TRP A 236 6.45 23.85 10.27
CA TRP A 236 6.20 22.41 10.11
C TRP A 236 6.80 21.57 11.25
N GLY A 237 7.77 22.13 11.99
CA GLY A 237 8.33 21.51 13.18
C GLY A 237 7.30 21.17 14.26
N HIS A 238 6.24 21.98 14.41
CA HIS A 238 5.17 21.68 15.37
C HIS A 238 4.38 20.42 15.00
N ILE A 239 4.12 20.20 13.70
CA ILE A 239 3.46 18.96 13.21
C ILE A 239 4.37 17.76 13.46
N LEU A 240 5.68 17.92 13.24
CA LEU A 240 6.66 16.88 13.53
C LEU A 240 6.67 16.47 15.01
N GLU A 241 6.64 17.44 15.93
CA GLU A 241 6.55 17.17 17.37
C GLU A 241 5.26 16.42 17.73
N MET A 242 4.12 16.86 17.21
CA MET A 242 2.85 16.17 17.39
C MET A 242 2.88 14.74 16.82
N PHE A 243 3.53 14.51 15.67
CA PHE A 243 3.71 13.17 15.10
C PHE A 243 4.59 12.31 16.00
N ILE A 244 5.68 12.85 16.54
CA ILE A 244 6.56 12.13 17.48
C ILE A 244 5.78 11.70 18.72
N ASP A 245 4.94 12.57 19.28
CA ASP A 245 4.13 12.24 20.46
C ASP A 245 3.00 11.25 20.13
N LEU A 246 2.35 11.41 18.97
CA LEU A 246 1.35 10.47 18.48
C LEU A 246 1.92 9.06 18.31
N THR A 247 3.13 8.95 17.75
CA THR A 247 3.82 7.66 17.63
C THR A 247 4.03 7.01 18.99
N LYS A 248 4.49 7.78 19.99
CA LYS A 248 4.69 7.25 21.35
C LYS A 248 3.38 6.77 21.99
N CYS A 249 2.28 7.50 21.77
CA CYS A 249 0.97 7.13 22.32
C CYS A 249 0.43 5.84 21.69
N LEU A 250 0.68 5.61 20.40
CA LEU A 250 0.14 4.47 19.64
C LEU A 250 1.11 3.29 19.50
N GLU A 251 2.26 3.33 20.17
CA GLU A 251 3.33 2.33 20.04
C GLU A 251 2.86 0.91 20.38
N SER A 252 1.91 0.74 21.31
CA SER A 252 1.35 -0.58 21.67
C SER A 252 0.46 -1.17 20.58
N GLU A 253 -0.21 -0.32 19.80
CA GLU A 253 -1.23 -0.70 18.80
C GLU A 253 -0.72 -0.63 17.35
N LYS A 254 0.57 -0.37 17.16
CA LYS A 254 1.18 -0.14 15.83
C LYS A 254 0.93 -1.26 14.81
N SER A 255 0.72 -2.50 15.24
CA SER A 255 0.44 -3.63 14.34
C SER A 255 -0.99 -3.63 13.79
N LEU A 256 -1.90 -2.88 14.40
CA LEU A 256 -3.31 -2.82 14.02
C LEU A 256 -3.64 -1.59 13.16
N LEU A 257 -2.82 -0.55 13.26
CA LEU A 257 -3.07 0.76 12.67
C LEU A 257 -2.27 0.94 11.39
N TYR A 258 -2.97 0.94 10.25
CA TYR A 258 -2.33 1.12 8.95
C TYR A 258 -1.77 2.55 8.81
N HIS A 259 -2.59 3.55 9.15
CA HIS A 259 -2.20 4.96 8.96
C HIS A 259 -1.10 5.39 9.94
N PHE A 260 -0.93 4.68 11.07
CA PHE A 260 0.22 4.87 11.95
C PHE A 260 1.54 4.65 11.21
N SER A 261 1.64 3.60 10.38
CA SER A 261 2.85 3.36 9.57
C SER A 261 3.13 4.50 8.59
N LYS A 262 2.08 5.18 8.11
CA LYS A 262 2.20 6.34 7.22
C LYS A 262 2.65 7.60 7.94
N ILE A 263 2.19 7.80 9.19
CA ILE A 263 2.74 8.85 10.07
C ILE A 263 4.26 8.68 10.22
N GLU A 264 4.72 7.46 10.52
CA GLU A 264 6.15 7.17 10.64
C GLU A 264 6.93 7.54 9.38
N VAL A 265 6.41 7.14 8.22
CA VAL A 265 6.98 7.43 6.91
C VAL A 265 7.05 8.95 6.64
N MET A 266 5.98 9.69 6.94
CA MET A 266 5.90 11.12 6.66
C MET A 266 6.84 11.97 7.54
N LYS A 267 7.31 11.45 8.68
CA LYS A 267 8.35 12.12 9.48
C LYS A 267 9.61 12.38 8.67
N GLU A 268 9.98 11.50 7.72
CA GLU A 268 11.12 11.69 6.82
C GLU A 268 11.08 13.06 6.14
N GLY A 269 9.95 13.41 5.52
CA GLY A 269 9.75 14.70 4.86
C GLY A 269 9.65 15.85 5.85
N LEU A 270 8.91 15.68 6.95
CA LEU A 270 8.76 16.70 8.00
C LEU A 270 10.10 17.14 8.59
N TYR A 271 11.05 16.22 8.82
CA TYR A 271 12.40 16.57 9.26
C TYR A 271 13.13 17.51 8.29
N GLN A 272 12.88 17.39 6.98
CA GLN A 272 13.52 18.23 5.96
C GLN A 272 12.96 19.65 5.93
N ILE A 273 11.66 19.79 6.25
CA ILE A 273 10.93 21.07 6.18
C ILE A 273 10.62 21.67 7.55
N LYS A 274 11.12 21.10 8.66
CA LYS A 274 10.79 21.51 10.03
C LYS A 274 10.93 23.02 10.30
N ASP A 275 11.88 23.68 9.66
CA ASP A 275 12.18 25.11 9.85
C ASP A 275 11.42 26.02 8.87
N VAL A 276 10.56 25.46 8.00
CA VAL A 276 9.75 26.20 7.03
C VAL A 276 8.48 26.73 7.70
N LEU A 277 8.16 27.99 7.44
CA LEU A 277 7.01 28.67 8.04
C LEU A 277 5.69 28.21 7.39
N VAL A 278 4.63 28.16 8.18
CA VAL A 278 3.25 27.82 7.76
C VAL A 278 2.25 28.86 8.28
N ASP A 279 2.74 30.05 8.62
CA ASP A 279 1.94 31.09 9.26
C ASP A 279 0.99 31.77 8.25
N LYS A 280 -0.24 32.11 8.69
CA LYS A 280 -1.21 32.88 7.90
C LYS A 280 -1.02 34.39 8.01
N ASP A 281 -0.28 34.84 9.02
CA ASP A 281 -0.02 36.26 9.29
C ASP A 281 1.13 36.82 8.42
N ILE A 282 1.71 36.01 7.52
CA ILE A 282 2.70 36.44 6.54
C ILE A 282 2.03 36.94 5.26
N GLY A 283 2.71 37.87 4.56
CA GLY A 283 2.20 38.40 3.29
C GLY A 283 2.12 37.32 2.20
N TYR A 284 1.23 37.50 1.22
CA TYR A 284 1.00 36.53 0.13
C TYR A 284 2.28 36.09 -0.60
N LYS A 285 3.18 37.03 -0.91
CA LYS A 285 4.47 36.71 -1.56
C LYS A 285 5.35 35.82 -0.69
N GLU A 286 5.33 36.04 0.62
CA GLU A 286 6.08 35.22 1.57
C GLU A 286 5.44 33.84 1.70
N ALA A 287 4.10 33.74 1.75
CA ALA A 287 3.41 32.45 1.76
C ALA A 287 3.78 31.59 0.54
N LEU A 288 3.70 32.15 -0.68
CA LEU A 288 4.15 31.46 -1.90
C LEU A 288 5.63 31.07 -1.85
N HIS A 289 6.48 31.92 -1.26
CA HIS A 289 7.89 31.60 -1.08
C HIS A 289 8.08 30.39 -0.17
N GLN A 290 7.35 30.32 0.96
CA GLN A 290 7.40 29.18 1.88
C GLN A 290 6.87 27.90 1.23
N GLU A 291 5.78 27.97 0.44
CA GLU A 291 5.27 26.83 -0.33
C GLU A 291 6.33 26.32 -1.34
N SER A 292 6.99 27.24 -2.06
CA SER A 292 8.08 26.89 -2.97
C SER A 292 9.29 26.30 -2.24
N LEU A 293 9.58 26.76 -1.02
CA LEU A 293 10.63 26.18 -0.17
C LEU A 293 10.30 24.75 0.26
N VAL A 294 9.05 24.44 0.61
CA VAL A 294 8.61 23.06 0.89
C VAL A 294 8.90 22.18 -0.33
N GLN A 295 8.38 22.55 -1.50
CA GLN A 295 8.56 21.79 -2.74
C GLN A 295 10.05 21.60 -3.07
N LYS A 296 10.84 22.67 -3.02
CA LYS A 296 12.28 22.64 -3.31
C LYS A 296 13.04 21.73 -2.36
N LYS A 297 12.76 21.80 -1.05
CA LYS A 297 13.44 20.96 -0.05
C LYS A 297 13.09 19.50 -0.26
N LEU A 298 11.80 19.16 -0.31
CA LEU A 298 11.33 17.78 -0.48
C LEU A 298 11.79 17.16 -1.81
N SER A 299 11.68 17.89 -2.92
CA SER A 299 12.18 17.44 -4.23
C SER A 299 13.68 17.11 -4.22
N LYS A 300 14.48 17.86 -3.46
CA LYS A 300 15.93 17.68 -3.36
C LYS A 300 16.31 16.53 -2.42
N THR A 301 15.58 16.33 -1.34
CA THR A 301 15.98 15.40 -0.27
C THR A 301 15.36 14.01 -0.43
N LEU A 302 14.09 13.92 -0.84
CA LEU A 302 13.41 12.64 -0.96
C LEU A 302 13.89 11.87 -2.21
N GLY A 303 14.45 10.67 -1.97
CA GLY A 303 15.05 9.81 -2.99
C GLY A 303 14.12 8.67 -3.43
N HIS A 304 14.61 7.80 -4.32
CA HIS A 304 13.82 6.64 -4.82
C HIS A 304 13.46 5.61 -3.74
N SER A 305 14.32 5.47 -2.73
CA SER A 305 14.07 4.60 -1.58
C SER A 305 13.14 5.24 -0.53
N SER A 306 12.79 6.52 -0.69
CA SER A 306 11.91 7.22 0.24
C SER A 306 10.49 6.67 0.12
N GLN A 307 9.97 6.15 1.23
CA GLN A 307 8.57 5.78 1.33
C GLN A 307 7.69 7.04 1.44
N CYS A 308 8.24 8.15 1.94
CA CYS A 308 7.53 9.44 2.01
C CYS A 308 7.23 9.95 0.60
N LEU A 309 8.23 9.97 -0.29
CA LEU A 309 8.03 10.30 -1.70
C LEU A 309 6.99 9.41 -2.36
N PHE A 310 7.06 8.11 -2.08
CA PHE A 310 6.15 7.16 -2.69
C PHE A 310 4.71 7.31 -2.16
N THR A 311 4.53 7.64 -0.89
CA THR A 311 3.22 7.93 -0.30
C THR A 311 2.60 9.18 -0.93
N LEU A 312 3.40 10.23 -1.15
CA LEU A 312 2.97 11.43 -1.89
C LEU A 312 2.57 11.09 -3.33
N LEU A 313 3.31 10.21 -4.00
CA LEU A 313 2.97 9.74 -5.35
C LEU A 313 1.66 8.95 -5.37
N GLN A 314 1.41 8.07 -4.41
CA GLN A 314 0.15 7.34 -4.32
C GLN A 314 -1.03 8.30 -4.14
N TYR A 315 -0.88 9.31 -3.28
CA TYR A 315 -1.89 10.33 -3.09
C TYR A 315 -2.12 11.14 -4.37
N TYR A 316 -1.05 11.60 -5.03
CA TYR A 316 -1.13 12.34 -6.27
C TYR A 316 -1.87 11.57 -7.39
N LEU A 317 -1.60 10.27 -7.55
CA LEU A 317 -2.21 9.47 -8.62
C LEU A 317 -3.64 9.00 -8.29
N TYR A 318 -3.92 8.67 -7.03
CA TYR A 318 -5.13 7.93 -6.66
C TYR A 318 -5.95 8.55 -5.53
N GLY A 319 -5.52 9.69 -4.98
CA GLY A 319 -6.14 10.32 -3.82
C GLY A 319 -6.08 9.44 -2.56
N SER A 320 -5.18 8.46 -2.52
CA SER A 320 -5.08 7.50 -1.43
C SER A 320 -3.63 7.28 -1.04
N VAL A 321 -3.38 7.09 0.26
CA VAL A 321 -2.04 6.87 0.82
C VAL A 321 -1.70 5.39 1.01
N ARG A 322 -2.58 4.50 0.57
CA ARG A 322 -2.42 3.05 0.73
C ARG A 322 -1.36 2.50 -0.21
N ASP A 323 -0.56 1.59 0.29
CA ASP A 323 0.42 0.85 -0.49
C ASP A 323 -0.32 -0.15 -1.38
N LEU A 324 0.00 -0.13 -2.67
CA LEU A 324 -0.59 -1.07 -3.60
C LEU A 324 0.04 -2.46 -3.38
N GLU A 325 -0.83 -3.43 -3.15
CA GLU A 325 -0.43 -4.83 -3.02
C GLU A 325 -0.72 -5.60 -4.31
N VAL A 326 0.33 -6.19 -4.86
CA VAL A 326 0.25 -7.12 -6.00
C VAL A 326 0.44 -8.52 -5.45
N GLU A 327 -0.58 -9.36 -5.56
CA GLU A 327 -0.53 -10.70 -4.94
C GLU A 327 0.26 -11.70 -5.77
N ILE A 328 0.27 -11.51 -7.09
CA ILE A 328 1.03 -12.30 -8.05
C ILE A 328 1.81 -11.30 -8.90
N SER A 329 3.09 -11.13 -8.61
CA SER A 329 3.95 -10.09 -9.20
C SER A 329 3.97 -10.10 -10.73
N GLY A 330 3.89 -11.27 -11.35
CA GLY A 330 3.99 -11.45 -12.79
C GLY A 330 5.32 -10.94 -13.34
N GLY A 331 5.29 -10.28 -14.50
CA GLY A 331 6.51 -9.80 -15.14
C GLY A 331 6.28 -8.95 -16.37
N VAL A 332 7.38 -8.50 -16.97
CA VAL A 332 7.40 -7.81 -18.25
C VAL A 332 7.97 -8.76 -19.30
N CYS A 333 7.27 -8.89 -20.42
CA CYS A 333 7.72 -9.67 -21.57
C CYS A 333 7.70 -8.81 -22.83
N LYS A 334 8.47 -9.21 -23.84
CA LYS A 334 8.36 -8.60 -25.17
C LYS A 334 7.07 -9.07 -25.82
N GLY A 335 6.31 -8.13 -26.34
CA GLY A 335 5.11 -8.37 -27.13
C GLY A 335 5.45 -8.96 -28.50
N THR A 336 4.40 -9.15 -29.30
CA THR A 336 4.51 -9.71 -30.66
C THR A 336 5.16 -8.74 -31.65
N ASN A 337 5.04 -7.43 -31.42
CA ASN A 337 5.67 -6.37 -32.22
C ASN A 337 7.05 -6.00 -31.65
N LYS A 338 7.99 -5.60 -32.52
CA LYS A 338 9.39 -5.31 -32.15
C LYS A 338 9.56 -4.27 -31.04
N ASP A 339 8.60 -3.36 -30.88
CA ASP A 339 8.61 -2.27 -29.89
C ASP A 339 7.43 -2.32 -28.90
N ALA A 340 6.73 -3.46 -28.80
CA ALA A 340 5.69 -3.65 -27.80
C ALA A 340 6.21 -4.48 -26.63
N PHE A 341 5.88 -4.07 -25.42
CA PHE A 341 6.11 -4.82 -24.19
C PHE A 341 4.76 -5.11 -23.54
N CYS A 342 4.63 -6.25 -22.88
CA CYS A 342 3.44 -6.60 -22.13
C CYS A 342 3.82 -6.79 -20.65
N LEU A 343 3.22 -5.96 -19.81
CA LEU A 343 3.20 -6.12 -18.36
C LEU A 343 1.98 -6.96 -17.98
N TYR A 344 2.21 -8.07 -17.29
CA TYR A 344 1.15 -8.88 -16.72
C TYR A 344 1.37 -9.00 -15.22
N ILE A 345 0.31 -8.77 -14.44
CA ILE A 345 0.29 -8.96 -12.98
C ILE A 345 -1.00 -9.67 -12.58
N GLY A 346 -1.06 -10.24 -11.38
CA GLY A 346 -2.25 -10.98 -10.96
C GLY A 346 -2.69 -10.80 -9.51
N LYS A 347 -3.94 -11.23 -9.29
CA LYS A 347 -4.64 -11.24 -8.00
C LYS A 347 -5.34 -12.59 -7.82
N VAL A 348 -5.34 -13.09 -6.59
CA VAL A 348 -6.18 -14.23 -6.19
C VAL A 348 -7.46 -13.69 -5.56
N LEU A 349 -8.61 -14.09 -6.08
CA LEU A 349 -9.93 -13.80 -5.53
C LEU A 349 -10.39 -14.93 -4.62
N THR A 350 -11.23 -14.60 -3.65
CA THR A 350 -11.88 -15.57 -2.75
C THR A 350 -13.21 -16.09 -3.29
N SER A 351 -13.82 -15.38 -4.23
CA SER A 351 -15.05 -15.76 -4.93
C SER A 351 -15.08 -15.17 -6.34
N ASP A 352 -15.96 -15.72 -7.19
CA ASP A 352 -16.30 -15.22 -8.53
C ASP A 352 -17.49 -14.26 -8.53
N ALA A 353 -17.97 -13.88 -7.35
CA ALA A 353 -19.00 -12.87 -7.21
C ALA A 353 -18.59 -11.60 -7.99
N GLU A 354 -19.51 -11.05 -8.77
CA GLU A 354 -19.22 -9.92 -9.66
C GLU A 354 -18.56 -8.74 -8.92
N LYS A 355 -19.01 -8.45 -7.68
CA LYS A 355 -18.38 -7.44 -6.83
C LYS A 355 -16.93 -7.75 -6.50
N ALA A 356 -16.59 -9.00 -6.16
CA ALA A 356 -15.21 -9.41 -5.87
C ALA A 356 -14.33 -9.26 -7.11
N VAL A 357 -14.84 -9.68 -8.27
CA VAL A 357 -14.13 -9.54 -9.55
C VAL A 357 -13.84 -8.07 -9.85
N TRP A 358 -14.84 -7.19 -9.75
CA TRP A 358 -14.65 -5.76 -10.01
C TRP A 358 -13.74 -5.06 -9.00
N LEU A 359 -13.79 -5.44 -7.71
CA LEU A 359 -12.84 -4.96 -6.71
C LEU A 359 -11.41 -5.35 -7.08
N GLY A 360 -11.21 -6.60 -7.50
CA GLY A 360 -9.92 -7.09 -7.98
C GLY A 360 -9.43 -6.35 -9.23
N VAL A 361 -10.30 -6.14 -10.22
CA VAL A 361 -9.98 -5.39 -11.44
C VAL A 361 -9.53 -3.97 -11.09
N LYS A 362 -10.27 -3.25 -10.24
CA LYS A 362 -9.92 -1.89 -9.83
C LYS A 362 -8.60 -1.81 -9.06
N GLN A 363 -8.29 -2.83 -8.25
CA GLN A 363 -7.01 -2.88 -7.54
C GLN A 363 -5.85 -3.12 -8.52
N LEU A 364 -5.97 -4.09 -9.42
CA LEU A 364 -4.95 -4.37 -10.43
C LEU A 364 -4.76 -3.20 -11.41
N ASP A 365 -5.84 -2.51 -11.81
CA ASP A 365 -5.76 -1.31 -12.66
C ASP A 365 -4.89 -0.22 -12.04
N ARG A 366 -5.01 0.02 -10.72
CA ARG A 366 -4.14 0.98 -10.01
C ARG A 366 -2.67 0.54 -9.99
N ALA A 367 -2.41 -0.74 -9.77
CA ALA A 367 -1.04 -1.26 -9.83
C ALA A 367 -0.44 -1.16 -11.24
N LEU A 368 -1.18 -1.59 -12.26
CA LEU A 368 -0.79 -1.49 -13.67
C LEU A 368 -0.58 -0.02 -14.09
N GLY A 369 -1.49 0.87 -13.71
CA GLY A 369 -1.39 2.30 -13.97
C GLY A 369 -0.13 2.93 -13.37
N LEU A 370 0.25 2.52 -12.16
CA LEU A 370 1.49 2.98 -11.53
C LEU A 370 2.72 2.52 -12.33
N PHE A 371 2.78 1.25 -12.73
CA PHE A 371 3.88 0.76 -13.56
C PHE A 371 3.96 1.49 -14.90
N LYS A 372 2.81 1.72 -15.55
CA LYS A 372 2.74 2.48 -16.80
C LYS A 372 3.23 3.92 -16.63
N PHE A 373 2.81 4.59 -15.56
CA PHE A 373 3.24 5.94 -15.25
C PHE A 373 4.76 6.03 -15.05
N ILE A 374 5.37 5.06 -14.34
CA ILE A 374 6.83 5.00 -14.18
C ILE A 374 7.54 4.64 -15.47
N TRP A 375 7.01 3.72 -16.28
CA TRP A 375 7.55 3.36 -17.60
C TRP A 375 7.66 4.60 -18.50
N ASP A 376 6.59 5.40 -18.57
CA ASP A 376 6.54 6.61 -19.38
C ASP A 376 7.46 7.69 -18.81
N SER A 377 7.44 7.90 -17.49
CA SER A 377 8.32 8.86 -16.80
C SER A 377 9.82 8.52 -16.93
N ALA A 378 10.14 7.24 -17.11
CA ALA A 378 11.50 6.77 -17.36
C ALA A 378 11.96 6.99 -18.81
N GLY A 379 11.05 7.37 -19.72
CA GLY A 379 11.34 7.47 -21.15
C GLY A 379 11.72 6.11 -21.74
N MET A 380 11.09 5.03 -21.26
CA MET A 380 11.30 3.69 -21.80
C MET A 380 10.84 3.66 -23.26
N LYS A 381 11.62 3.02 -24.13
CA LYS A 381 11.27 2.88 -25.54
C LYS A 381 10.20 1.79 -25.71
N GLY A 382 9.26 2.03 -26.60
CA GLY A 382 8.19 1.09 -26.91
C GLY A 382 6.93 1.27 -26.06
N THR A 383 5.84 0.66 -26.52
CA THR A 383 4.54 0.73 -25.86
C THR A 383 4.42 -0.37 -24.82
N LEU A 384 4.02 -0.02 -23.59
CA LEU A 384 3.73 -1.00 -22.53
C LEU A 384 2.23 -1.31 -22.51
N GLU A 385 1.85 -2.50 -22.99
CA GLU A 385 0.53 -3.09 -22.87
C GLU A 385 0.32 -3.64 -21.45
N LEU A 386 -0.88 -3.47 -20.91
CA LEU A 386 -1.21 -3.81 -19.53
C LEU A 386 -2.23 -4.95 -19.49
N GLN A 387 -1.90 -6.03 -18.76
CA GLN A 387 -2.77 -7.18 -18.57
C GLN A 387 -2.93 -7.51 -17.07
N GLY A 388 -4.18 -7.61 -16.62
CA GLY A 388 -4.51 -8.07 -15.27
C GLY A 388 -5.00 -9.51 -15.28
N HIS A 389 -4.53 -10.34 -14.35
CA HIS A 389 -4.94 -11.75 -14.24
C HIS A 389 -5.56 -12.03 -12.89
N LEU A 390 -6.86 -12.32 -12.87
CA LEU A 390 -7.60 -12.67 -11.68
C LEU A 390 -7.77 -14.18 -11.61
N TRP A 391 -7.51 -14.77 -10.45
CA TRP A 391 -7.57 -16.20 -10.24
C TRP A 391 -8.55 -16.53 -9.12
N TYR A 392 -9.45 -17.48 -9.34
CA TYR A 392 -10.40 -17.91 -8.31
C TYR A 392 -10.59 -19.43 -8.37
N VAL A 393 -11.09 -20.04 -7.29
CA VAL A 393 -11.39 -21.48 -7.30
C VAL A 393 -12.70 -21.72 -8.04
N GLY A 394 -12.64 -22.34 -9.21
CA GLY A 394 -13.79 -22.53 -10.10
C GLY A 394 -13.36 -22.89 -11.53
N THR A 395 -14.31 -22.97 -12.44
CA THR A 395 -14.07 -23.51 -13.80
C THR A 395 -14.22 -22.46 -14.91
N GLU A 396 -14.88 -21.34 -14.66
CA GLU A 396 -15.16 -20.36 -15.71
C GLU A 396 -13.92 -19.52 -16.02
N ASN A 397 -13.82 -19.12 -17.30
CA ASN A 397 -12.80 -18.20 -17.76
C ASN A 397 -13.47 -17.10 -18.55
N LYS A 398 -13.09 -15.86 -18.27
CA LYS A 398 -13.71 -14.68 -18.90
C LYS A 398 -12.62 -13.67 -19.22
N THR A 399 -12.83 -12.92 -20.29
CA THR A 399 -12.05 -11.72 -20.58
C THR A 399 -12.93 -10.51 -20.32
N LEU A 400 -12.38 -9.55 -19.59
CA LEU A 400 -13.02 -8.29 -19.21
C LEU A 400 -12.16 -7.16 -19.76
N THR A 401 -12.79 -6.05 -20.14
CA THR A 401 -12.09 -4.83 -20.53
C THR A 401 -12.46 -3.73 -19.54
N TYR A 402 -11.45 -3.06 -18.99
CA TYR A 402 -11.65 -1.92 -18.10
C TYR A 402 -10.63 -0.84 -18.43
N ARG A 403 -11.12 0.38 -18.71
CA ARG A 403 -10.30 1.54 -19.11
C ARG A 403 -9.35 1.27 -20.30
N GLY A 404 -9.74 0.38 -21.21
CA GLY A 404 -8.94 0.00 -22.37
C GLY A 404 -7.89 -1.08 -22.11
N HIS A 405 -7.78 -1.59 -20.87
CA HIS A 405 -6.88 -2.70 -20.52
C HIS A 405 -7.64 -4.03 -20.45
N ASN A 406 -6.93 -5.12 -20.75
CA ASN A 406 -7.48 -6.46 -20.73
C ASN A 406 -7.28 -7.11 -19.36
N PHE A 407 -8.35 -7.69 -18.82
CA PHE A 407 -8.33 -8.46 -17.59
C PHE A 407 -8.84 -9.87 -17.88
N PHE A 408 -8.10 -10.86 -17.43
CA PHE A 408 -8.42 -12.27 -17.61
C PHE A 408 -8.83 -12.86 -16.27
N LEU A 409 -10.06 -13.34 -16.18
CA LEU A 409 -10.53 -14.14 -15.06
C LEU A 409 -10.26 -15.61 -15.37
N HIS A 410 -9.55 -16.26 -14.47
CA HIS A 410 -9.11 -17.64 -14.59
C HIS A 410 -9.68 -18.49 -13.46
N GLY A 411 -10.39 -19.55 -13.83
CA GLY A 411 -10.77 -20.62 -12.93
C GLY A 411 -9.57 -21.52 -12.59
N ILE A 412 -9.36 -21.75 -11.30
CA ILE A 412 -8.48 -22.79 -10.75
C ILE A 412 -9.34 -24.04 -10.56
N SER A 413 -9.07 -25.06 -11.37
CA SER A 413 -9.70 -26.39 -11.31
C SER A 413 -8.66 -27.50 -11.53
N LEU A 414 -9.03 -28.74 -11.21
CA LEU A 414 -8.27 -29.95 -11.56
C LEU A 414 -8.86 -30.65 -12.77
#